data_AF-A0A9P6WXB8-F1
#
_entry.id   AF-A0A9P6WXB8-F1
#
_cell.length_a   1.000
_cell.length_b   1.000
_cell.length_c   1.000
_cell.angle_alpha   90.00
_cell.angle_beta   90.00
_cell.angle_gamma   90.00
#
_symmetry.space_group_name_H-M   'P 1'
#
loop_
_entity.id
_entity.type
_entity.pdbx_description
1 polymer ?
#
loop_
_entity_poly.entity_id
_entity_poly.type
_entity_poly.pdbx_seq_one_letter_code
_entity_poly.pdbx_strand_id
1 'polypeptide(L)'
;MKDIPESFEKIIQFKEEHAKKHIRYGKTNWMCGEPTLRLFITFLPSFLSTHLYNFACKVLPSFLTERDTEAFGLPKENKFYSFIIYVAFMIRAFFIRHFMLPRKRFLVRTPFYPNSNGKYVPDYFVFNNMVYKDGYDISNLGPEKYAKGKVPSCPFALPLNRKTTEFPNCPDINAIP
;
A
#
# COMPACT_ATOMS: atom_id res chain seq x y z
N MET A 1 26.58 -0.42 10.38
CA MET A 1 25.92 -1.26 9.36
C MET A 1 26.95 -1.51 8.28
N LYS A 2 27.54 -2.71 8.19
CA LYS A 2 28.66 -3.02 7.27
C LYS A 2 28.26 -3.93 6.09
N ASP A 3 27.07 -4.53 6.12
CA ASP A 3 26.64 -5.55 5.16
C ASP A 3 25.54 -5.07 4.20
N ILE A 4 25.30 -3.76 4.11
CA ILE A 4 24.31 -3.21 3.17
C ILE A 4 24.98 -3.08 1.80
N PRO A 5 24.49 -3.76 0.75
CA PRO A 5 25.11 -3.68 -0.57
C PRO A 5 24.98 -2.27 -1.16
N GLU A 6 26.07 -1.77 -1.73
CA GLU A 6 26.16 -0.39 -2.26
C GLU A 6 25.48 -0.21 -3.63
N SER A 7 25.23 -1.31 -4.35
CA SER A 7 24.62 -1.29 -5.69
C SER A 7 23.32 -2.09 -5.70
N PHE A 8 22.37 -1.61 -6.50
CA PHE A 8 21.09 -2.28 -6.73
C PHE A 8 21.24 -3.73 -7.21
N GLU A 9 22.20 -3.98 -8.11
CA GLU A 9 22.49 -5.32 -8.62
C GLU A 9 22.95 -6.27 -7.50
N LYS A 10 23.83 -5.78 -6.62
CA LYS A 10 24.30 -6.54 -5.44
C LYS A 10 23.16 -6.80 -4.45
N ILE A 11 22.20 -5.87 -4.32
CA ILE A 11 20.99 -6.09 -3.50
C ILE A 11 20.13 -7.23 -4.07
N ILE A 12 19.94 -7.27 -5.40
CA ILE A 12 19.21 -8.36 -6.05
C ILE A 12 19.90 -9.70 -5.81
N GLN A 13 21.20 -9.77 -6.07
CA GLN A 13 21.99 -11.00 -5.86
C GLN A 13 21.94 -11.46 -4.39
N PHE A 14 22.16 -10.55 -3.45
CA PHE A 14 22.05 -10.84 -2.02
C PHE A 14 20.67 -11.38 -1.65
N LYS A 15 19.59 -10.75 -2.16
CA LYS A 15 18.21 -11.20 -1.93
C LYS A 15 18.00 -12.61 -2.46
N GLU A 16 18.46 -12.90 -3.67
CA GLU A 16 18.32 -14.22 -4.28
C GLU A 16 19.09 -15.31 -3.54
N GLU A 17 20.32 -15.03 -3.12
CA GLU A 17 21.15 -15.95 -2.34
C GLU A 17 20.57 -16.20 -0.95
N HIS A 18 20.14 -15.14 -0.28
CA HIS A 18 19.49 -15.24 1.02
C HIS A 18 18.20 -16.07 0.92
N ALA A 19 17.40 -15.83 -0.14
CA ALA A 19 16.21 -16.62 -0.42
C ALA A 19 16.55 -18.11 -0.65
N LYS A 20 17.59 -18.44 -1.42
CA LYS A 20 18.03 -19.85 -1.63
C LYS A 20 18.37 -20.56 -0.30
N LYS A 21 19.01 -19.83 0.61
CA LYS A 21 19.53 -20.37 1.87
C LYS A 21 18.43 -20.56 2.92
N HIS A 22 17.51 -19.59 3.06
CA HIS A 22 16.61 -19.51 4.21
C HIS A 22 15.13 -19.74 3.90
N ILE A 23 14.68 -19.54 2.65
CA ILE A 23 13.27 -19.73 2.31
C ILE A 23 13.03 -21.23 2.10
N ARG A 24 12.17 -21.79 2.96
CA ARG A 24 11.77 -23.20 2.98
C ARG A 24 10.28 -23.30 3.20
N TYR A 25 9.72 -24.43 2.77
CA TYR A 25 8.34 -24.75 3.07
C TYR A 25 8.12 -24.87 4.58
N GLY A 26 7.03 -24.26 5.06
CA GLY A 26 6.57 -24.38 6.43
C GLY A 26 5.06 -24.23 6.47
N LYS A 27 4.36 -25.13 7.18
CA LYS A 27 2.90 -25.06 7.33
C LYS A 27 2.45 -23.71 7.90
N THR A 28 3.27 -23.10 8.75
CA THR A 28 3.07 -21.76 9.31
C THR A 28 3.05 -20.65 8.27
N ASN A 29 3.77 -20.80 7.15
CA ASN A 29 3.85 -19.77 6.12
C ASN A 29 2.48 -19.51 5.52
N TRP A 30 1.75 -20.57 5.16
CA TRP A 30 0.39 -20.43 4.65
C TRP A 30 -0.59 -19.97 5.73
N MET A 31 -0.42 -20.41 6.99
CA MET A 31 -1.24 -19.92 8.09
C MET A 31 -1.13 -18.39 8.29
N CYS A 32 0.02 -17.78 7.97
CA CYS A 32 0.19 -16.34 7.96
C CYS A 32 -0.26 -15.69 6.63
N GLY A 33 -0.07 -16.37 5.51
CA GLY A 33 -0.41 -15.89 4.17
C GLY A 33 -1.90 -15.84 3.89
N GLU A 34 -2.66 -16.85 4.29
CA GLU A 34 -4.10 -16.96 4.02
C GLU A 34 -4.90 -15.80 4.61
N PRO A 35 -4.75 -15.41 5.90
CA PRO A 35 -5.47 -14.26 6.45
C PRO A 35 -5.16 -12.97 5.71
N THR A 36 -3.93 -12.81 5.24
CA THR A 36 -3.51 -11.66 4.43
C THR A 36 -4.25 -11.63 3.09
N LEU A 37 -4.35 -12.79 2.41
CA LEU A 37 -5.12 -12.90 1.17
C LEU A 37 -6.61 -12.60 1.41
N ARG A 38 -7.19 -13.12 2.49
CA ARG A 38 -8.58 -12.86 2.88
C ARG A 38 -8.83 -11.38 3.15
N LEU A 39 -7.89 -10.69 3.81
CA LEU A 39 -7.96 -9.25 4.05
C LEU A 39 -8.00 -8.45 2.73
N PHE A 40 -7.27 -8.87 1.70
CA PHE A 40 -7.37 -8.20 0.39
C PHE A 40 -8.75 -8.37 -0.26
N ILE A 41 -9.41 -9.49 -0.01
CA ILE A 41 -10.74 -9.78 -0.57
C ILE A 41 -11.84 -9.02 0.17
N THR A 42 -11.64 -8.60 1.43
CA THR A 42 -12.66 -7.84 2.18
C THR A 42 -12.99 -6.48 1.58
N PHE A 43 -12.14 -5.95 0.69
CA PHE A 43 -12.43 -4.71 -0.05
C PHE A 43 -13.43 -4.90 -1.19
N LEU A 44 -13.81 -6.15 -1.50
CA LEU A 44 -14.75 -6.50 -2.57
C LEU A 44 -16.11 -6.90 -1.97
N PRO A 45 -17.21 -6.84 -2.76
CA PRO A 45 -18.54 -7.18 -2.26
C PRO A 45 -18.62 -8.60 -1.68
N SER A 46 -19.27 -8.73 -0.53
CA SER A 46 -19.30 -9.98 0.26
C SER A 46 -19.87 -11.18 -0.50
N PHE A 47 -20.85 -10.95 -1.39
CA PHE A 47 -21.48 -12.01 -2.20
C PHE A 47 -20.52 -12.67 -3.19
N LEU A 48 -19.42 -12.02 -3.56
CA LEU A 48 -18.38 -12.58 -4.44
C LEU A 48 -17.19 -13.16 -3.66
N SER A 49 -17.12 -12.97 -2.34
CA SER A 49 -15.91 -13.23 -1.56
C SER A 49 -15.39 -14.66 -1.71
N THR A 50 -16.25 -15.67 -1.68
CA THR A 50 -15.87 -17.08 -1.86
C THR A 50 -15.32 -17.37 -3.25
N HIS A 51 -15.98 -16.86 -4.30
CA HIS A 51 -15.53 -17.05 -5.68
C HIS A 51 -14.21 -16.32 -5.95
N LEU A 52 -14.09 -15.11 -5.44
CA LEU A 52 -12.88 -14.29 -5.54
C LEU A 52 -11.72 -14.91 -4.76
N TYR A 53 -11.97 -15.49 -3.59
CA TYR A 53 -10.95 -16.23 -2.84
C TYR A 53 -10.40 -17.38 -3.65
N ASN A 54 -11.28 -18.23 -4.20
CA ASN A 54 -10.87 -19.36 -5.02
C ASN A 54 -10.12 -18.92 -6.29
N PHE A 55 -10.55 -17.82 -6.90
CA PHE A 55 -9.85 -17.22 -8.03
C PHE A 55 -8.47 -16.68 -7.60
N ALA A 56 -8.40 -15.94 -6.50
CA ALA A 56 -7.16 -15.35 -6.01
C ALA A 56 -6.14 -16.43 -5.63
N CYS A 57 -6.55 -17.56 -5.04
CA CYS A 57 -5.65 -18.70 -4.80
C CYS A 57 -5.06 -19.30 -6.09
N LYS A 58 -5.80 -19.27 -7.20
CA LYS A 58 -5.30 -19.74 -8.52
C LYS A 58 -4.34 -18.74 -9.16
N VAL A 59 -4.56 -17.45 -8.92
CA VAL A 59 -3.77 -16.37 -9.51
C VAL A 59 -2.53 -16.03 -8.70
N LEU A 60 -2.60 -16.18 -7.37
CA LEU A 60 -1.54 -15.83 -6.41
C LEU A 60 -0.15 -16.36 -6.79
N PRO A 61 0.02 -17.63 -7.23
CA PRO A 61 1.32 -18.12 -7.68
C PRO A 61 1.95 -17.29 -8.81
N SER A 62 1.14 -16.66 -9.67
CA SER A 62 1.60 -15.81 -10.77
C SER A 62 2.27 -14.50 -10.30
N PHE A 63 2.06 -14.12 -9.05
CA PHE A 63 2.67 -12.94 -8.42
C PHE A 63 3.88 -13.27 -7.55
N LEU A 64 4.11 -14.55 -7.28
CA LEU A 64 5.15 -15.04 -6.41
C LEU A 64 6.31 -15.59 -7.23
N THR A 65 7.52 -15.62 -6.65
CA THR A 65 8.60 -16.40 -7.26
C THR A 65 8.32 -17.89 -7.10
N GLU A 66 8.94 -18.73 -7.93
CA GLU A 66 8.80 -20.19 -7.83
C GLU A 66 9.11 -20.70 -6.41
N ARG A 67 10.16 -20.16 -5.78
CA ARG A 67 10.55 -20.53 -4.40
C ARG A 67 9.56 -20.06 -3.35
N ASP A 68 8.98 -18.87 -3.51
CA ASP A 68 7.96 -18.39 -2.57
C ASP A 68 6.70 -19.26 -2.67
N THR A 69 6.32 -19.62 -3.90
CA THR A 69 5.20 -20.54 -4.16
C THR A 69 5.44 -21.89 -3.47
N GLU A 70 6.64 -22.46 -3.60
CA GLU A 70 7.05 -23.67 -2.88
C GLU A 70 7.05 -23.48 -1.37
N ALA A 71 7.51 -22.33 -0.86
CA ALA A 71 7.58 -22.03 0.56
C ALA A 71 6.19 -21.93 1.21
N PHE A 72 5.19 -21.47 0.47
CA PHE A 72 3.79 -21.47 0.88
C PHE A 72 3.08 -22.81 0.65
N GLY A 73 3.69 -23.74 -0.09
CA GLY A 73 3.05 -25.00 -0.49
C GLY A 73 1.91 -24.80 -1.49
N LEU A 74 2.00 -23.74 -2.29
CA LEU A 74 1.01 -23.40 -3.31
C LEU A 74 1.24 -24.21 -4.60
N PRO A 75 0.20 -24.41 -5.42
CA PRO A 75 0.38 -25.04 -6.72
C PRO A 75 1.28 -24.17 -7.61
N LYS A 76 1.98 -24.81 -8.55
CA LYS A 76 2.80 -24.12 -9.53
C LYS A 76 1.97 -23.12 -10.34
N GLU A 77 2.61 -22.01 -10.71
CA GLU A 77 2.01 -20.97 -11.54
C GLU A 77 1.43 -21.54 -12.84
N ASN A 78 0.27 -20.99 -13.23
CA ASN A 78 -0.28 -21.22 -14.55
C ASN A 78 0.07 -20.02 -15.43
N LYS A 79 0.92 -20.27 -16.44
CA LYS A 79 1.42 -19.26 -17.38
C LYS A 79 0.30 -18.47 -18.07
N PHE A 80 -0.88 -19.06 -18.23
CA PHE A 80 -2.03 -18.37 -18.78
C PHE A 80 -2.50 -17.21 -17.90
N TYR A 81 -2.59 -17.40 -16.58
CA TYR A 81 -2.96 -16.32 -15.66
C TYR A 81 -1.86 -15.25 -15.59
N SER A 82 -0.59 -15.64 -15.56
CA SER A 82 0.54 -14.70 -15.62
C SER A 82 0.47 -13.82 -16.87
N PHE A 83 0.16 -14.42 -18.03
CA PHE A 83 0.00 -13.69 -19.28
C PHE A 83 -1.20 -12.72 -19.23
N ILE A 84 -2.35 -13.15 -18.72
CA ILE A 84 -3.52 -12.27 -18.57
C ILE A 84 -3.20 -11.07 -17.68
N ILE A 85 -2.54 -11.29 -16.54
CA ILE A 85 -2.15 -10.22 -15.61
C ILE A 85 -1.20 -9.24 -16.30
N TYR A 86 -0.21 -9.76 -17.04
CA TYR A 86 0.73 -8.95 -17.79
C TYR A 86 0.01 -8.06 -18.82
N VAL A 87 -0.89 -8.65 -19.61
CA VAL A 87 -1.70 -7.92 -20.59
C VAL A 87 -2.60 -6.88 -19.90
N ALA A 88 -3.23 -7.23 -18.78
CA ALA A 88 -4.05 -6.29 -18.01
C ALA A 88 -3.24 -5.08 -17.51
N PHE A 89 -2.00 -5.28 -17.05
CA PHE A 89 -1.12 -4.19 -16.67
C PHE A 89 -0.70 -3.33 -17.87
N MET A 90 -0.42 -3.93 -19.03
CA MET A 90 -0.10 -3.19 -20.25
C MET A 90 -1.28 -2.34 -20.73
N ILE A 91 -2.49 -2.92 -20.74
CA ILE A 91 -3.73 -2.19 -21.08
C ILE A 91 -3.94 -1.04 -20.10
N ARG A 92 -3.78 -1.29 -18.79
CA ARG A 92 -3.91 -0.24 -17.78
C ARG A 92 -2.87 0.87 -17.96
N ALA A 93 -1.61 0.51 -18.23
CA ALA A 93 -0.54 1.48 -18.47
C ALA A 93 -0.83 2.34 -19.70
N PHE A 94 -1.29 1.72 -20.79
CA PHE A 94 -1.73 2.41 -21.99
C PHE A 94 -2.91 3.35 -21.70
N PHE A 95 -3.92 2.86 -20.98
CA PHE A 95 -5.09 3.67 -20.60
C PHE A 95 -4.70 4.89 -19.77
N ILE A 96 -3.87 4.70 -18.73
CA ILE A 96 -3.40 5.80 -17.88
C ILE A 96 -2.60 6.82 -18.70
N ARG A 97 -1.75 6.36 -19.63
CA ARG A 97 -0.90 7.25 -20.43
C ARG A 97 -1.66 8.09 -21.44
N HIS A 98 -2.72 7.54 -22.05
CA HIS A 98 -3.40 8.17 -23.18
C HIS A 98 -4.79 8.73 -22.85
N PHE A 99 -5.49 8.18 -21.86
CA PHE A 99 -6.88 8.54 -21.57
C PHE A 99 -7.08 9.24 -20.22
N MET A 100 -6.11 9.15 -19.30
CA MET A 100 -6.20 9.89 -18.04
C MET A 100 -5.48 11.23 -18.13
N LEU A 101 -6.15 12.28 -17.66
CA LEU A 101 -5.53 13.59 -17.53
C LEU A 101 -4.39 13.57 -16.51
N PRO A 102 -3.31 14.34 -16.72
CA PRO A 102 -2.25 14.49 -15.73
C PRO A 102 -2.82 14.92 -14.37
N ARG A 103 -2.45 14.19 -13.32
CA ARG A 103 -2.91 14.48 -11.96
C ARG A 103 -2.28 15.80 -11.48
N LYS A 104 -3.11 16.82 -11.23
CA LYS A 104 -2.67 18.15 -10.76
C LYS A 104 -2.53 18.28 -9.23
N ARG A 105 -3.12 17.36 -8.46
CA ARG A 105 -3.13 17.38 -6.99
C ARG A 105 -2.80 15.99 -6.45
N PHE A 106 -2.03 15.94 -5.37
CA PHE A 106 -1.75 14.70 -4.67
C PHE A 106 -2.97 14.26 -3.87
N LEU A 107 -3.32 12.97 -3.96
CA LEU A 107 -4.23 12.35 -3.01
C LEU A 107 -3.35 11.90 -1.83
N VAL A 108 -3.39 12.66 -0.74
CA VAL A 108 -2.60 12.36 0.45
C VAL A 108 -3.58 11.96 1.55
N ARG A 109 -3.28 10.86 2.26
CA ARG A 109 -4.14 10.39 3.36
C ARG A 109 -4.07 11.33 4.56
N THR A 110 -2.91 11.89 4.85
CA THR A 110 -2.70 12.81 5.96
C THR A 110 -2.35 14.19 5.41
N PRO A 111 -3.06 15.25 5.82
CA PRO A 111 -2.83 16.59 5.31
C PRO A 111 -1.43 17.09 5.72
N PHE A 112 -0.90 18.03 4.95
CA PHE A 112 0.40 18.65 5.25
C PHE A 112 0.35 19.59 6.46
N TYR A 113 -0.85 19.95 6.92
CA TYR A 113 -1.08 20.94 7.96
C TYR A 113 -1.96 20.37 9.09
N PRO A 114 -1.70 20.78 10.34
CA PRO A 114 -2.54 20.38 11.46
C PRO A 114 -3.90 21.10 11.44
N ASN A 115 -4.87 20.52 12.15
CA ASN A 115 -6.15 21.15 12.45
C ASN A 115 -5.99 22.26 13.52
N SER A 116 -7.11 22.88 13.92
CA SER A 116 -7.15 23.90 14.98
C SER A 116 -6.58 23.44 16.32
N ASN A 117 -6.57 22.13 16.59
CA ASN A 117 -6.04 21.53 17.81
C ASN A 117 -4.56 21.12 17.68
N GLY A 118 -3.88 21.51 16.59
CA GLY A 118 -2.48 21.15 16.34
C GLY A 118 -2.26 19.69 15.92
N LYS A 119 -3.32 18.93 15.62
CA LYS A 119 -3.25 17.50 15.28
C LYS A 119 -3.44 17.25 13.80
N TYR A 120 -2.82 16.19 13.29
CA TYR A 120 -2.96 15.76 11.89
C TYR A 120 -4.02 14.66 11.79
N VAL A 121 -5.15 14.98 11.17
CA VAL A 121 -6.29 14.06 10.99
C VAL A 121 -6.26 13.50 9.57
N PRO A 122 -6.35 12.17 9.36
CA PRO A 122 -6.46 11.63 8.02
C PRO A 122 -7.74 12.09 7.30
N ASP A 123 -7.63 12.44 6.01
CA ASP A 123 -8.78 12.83 5.16
C ASP A 123 -9.76 11.67 4.94
N TYR A 124 -9.26 10.43 5.03
CA TYR A 124 -10.09 9.22 4.93
C TYR A 124 -9.50 8.05 5.75
N PHE A 125 -10.38 7.15 6.20
CA PHE A 125 -10.02 5.93 6.93
C PHE A 125 -10.23 4.71 6.03
N VAL A 126 -9.18 3.89 5.90
CA VAL A 126 -9.22 2.65 5.09
C VAL A 126 -10.01 1.54 5.79
N PHE A 127 -10.02 1.57 7.13
CA PHE A 127 -10.68 0.59 7.97
C PHE A 127 -11.73 1.28 8.83
N ASN A 128 -12.80 0.55 9.16
CA ASN A 128 -13.92 1.08 9.93
C ASN A 128 -13.54 1.45 11.37
N ASN A 129 -12.47 0.87 11.91
CA ASN A 129 -11.88 1.35 13.16
C ASN A 129 -11.13 2.64 12.87
N MET A 130 -11.77 3.79 13.12
CA MET A 130 -11.17 5.12 12.99
C MET A 130 -10.06 5.32 14.04
N VAL A 131 -8.92 4.63 13.89
CA VAL A 131 -7.83 4.55 14.88
C VAL A 131 -7.33 5.94 15.31
N TYR A 132 -7.40 6.91 14.40
CA TYR A 132 -6.98 8.30 14.64
C TYR A 132 -8.11 9.29 14.35
N LYS A 133 -9.30 9.06 14.93
CA LYS A 133 -10.47 9.94 14.74
C LYS A 133 -10.16 11.41 15.07
N ASP A 134 -9.42 11.63 16.15
CA ASP A 134 -9.05 12.98 16.62
C ASP A 134 -7.70 13.47 16.06
N GLY A 135 -7.11 12.70 15.13
CA GLY A 135 -5.77 12.92 14.60
C GLY A 135 -4.65 12.56 15.58
N TYR A 136 -3.42 12.71 15.10
CA TYR A 136 -2.21 12.42 15.86
C TYR A 136 -1.20 13.56 15.74
N ASP A 137 -0.38 13.73 16.78
CA ASP A 137 0.72 14.70 16.76
C ASP A 137 1.95 14.05 16.13
N ILE A 138 2.28 14.48 14.91
CA ILE A 138 3.44 13.99 14.16
C ILE A 138 4.74 14.33 14.90
N SER A 139 4.78 15.43 15.65
CA SER A 139 5.98 15.88 16.39
C SER A 139 6.38 14.88 17.46
N ASN A 140 5.42 14.13 18.01
CA ASN A 140 5.66 13.10 19.02
C ASN A 140 5.89 11.71 18.41
N LEU A 141 5.76 11.55 17.10
CA LEU A 141 6.00 10.29 16.39
C LEU A 141 7.48 10.16 16.00
N GLY A 142 8.31 9.75 16.96
CA GLY A 142 9.69 9.36 16.67
C GLY A 142 10.65 9.62 17.83
N PRO A 143 11.94 9.34 17.61
CA PRO A 143 12.99 9.65 18.58
C PRO A 143 12.99 11.14 18.97
N GLU A 144 13.17 11.45 20.26
CA GLU A 144 13.10 12.82 20.81
C GLU A 144 13.97 13.86 20.07
N LYS A 145 15.07 13.42 19.46
CA LYS A 145 15.95 14.25 18.61
C LYS A 145 15.21 14.90 17.43
N TYR A 146 14.07 14.37 17.00
CA TYR A 146 13.24 14.91 15.93
C TYR A 146 11.98 15.66 16.43
N ALA A 147 11.67 15.59 17.74
CA ALA A 147 10.48 16.23 18.30
C ALA A 147 10.54 17.76 18.26
N LYS A 148 11.74 18.34 18.14
CA LYS A 148 11.96 19.79 18.15
C LYS A 148 12.02 20.37 16.75
N GLY A 149 10.97 20.21 15.93
CA GLY A 149 10.60 21.10 14.81
C GLY A 149 11.66 21.52 13.78
N LYS A 150 12.88 20.97 13.79
CA LYS A 150 13.98 21.28 12.88
C LYS A 150 14.05 20.24 11.79
N VAL A 151 12.90 19.88 11.22
CA VAL A 151 12.90 19.25 9.91
C VAL A 151 12.95 20.43 8.93
N PRO A 152 14.01 20.58 8.13
CA PRO A 152 14.03 21.60 7.09
C PRO A 152 12.76 21.42 6.25
N SER A 153 12.08 22.54 6.00
CA SER A 153 10.83 22.65 5.25
C SER A 153 10.63 21.46 4.31
N CYS A 154 9.60 20.66 4.56
CA CYS A 154 9.27 19.54 3.69
C CYS A 154 9.29 20.06 2.24
N PRO A 155 10.07 19.47 1.32
CA PRO A 155 10.20 19.99 -0.05
C PRO A 155 8.87 19.98 -0.82
N PHE A 156 7.84 19.35 -0.27
CA PHE A 156 6.48 19.28 -0.79
C PHE A 156 5.47 20.16 -0.03
N ALA A 157 5.88 20.87 1.02
CA ALA A 157 5.02 21.81 1.72
C ALA A 157 4.77 23.03 0.83
N LEU A 158 3.58 23.08 0.21
CA LEU A 158 3.14 24.26 -0.53
C LEU A 158 3.10 25.47 0.41
N PRO A 159 3.67 26.63 0.07
CA PRO A 159 3.71 27.78 0.97
C PRO A 159 2.31 28.12 1.49
N LEU A 160 2.20 28.33 2.81
CA LEU A 160 0.99 28.63 3.60
C LEU A 160 0.16 29.85 3.12
N ASN A 161 0.53 30.48 2.01
CA ASN A 161 -0.07 31.73 1.52
C ASN A 161 -1.28 31.52 0.59
N ARG A 162 -1.73 30.27 0.35
CA ARG A 162 -3.08 30.06 -0.19
C ARG A 162 -4.06 30.10 0.96
N LYS A 163 -4.73 31.24 1.10
CA LYS A 163 -5.91 31.42 1.93
C LYS A 163 -6.79 30.17 1.84
N THR A 164 -7.12 29.61 3.00
CA THR A 164 -8.09 28.56 3.30
C THR A 164 -9.53 28.97 2.95
N THR A 165 -9.71 29.69 1.85
CA THR A 165 -11.00 30.04 1.27
C THR A 165 -11.11 29.26 -0.04
N GLU A 166 -12.12 28.41 -0.15
CA GLU A 166 -12.39 27.48 -1.28
C GLU A 166 -11.82 26.06 -1.13
N PHE A 167 -12.08 25.40 0.01
CA PHE A 167 -12.51 24.00 -0.10
C PHE A 167 -14.04 24.04 -0.10
N PRO A 168 -14.72 23.65 -1.20
CA PRO A 168 -16.16 23.41 -1.11
C PRO A 168 -16.37 22.34 -0.05
N ASN A 169 -17.25 22.63 0.91
CA ASN A 169 -17.68 21.72 1.96
C ASN A 169 -17.79 20.30 1.39
N CYS A 170 -17.00 19.36 1.94
CA CYS A 170 -17.31 17.95 1.76
C CYS A 170 -18.76 17.76 2.23
N PRO A 171 -19.68 17.25 1.38
CA PRO A 171 -21.02 16.97 1.83
C PRO A 171 -20.95 15.98 2.99
N ASP A 172 -21.73 16.26 4.03
CA ASP A 172 -21.89 15.39 5.20
C ASP A 172 -22.14 13.95 4.75
N ILE A 173 -21.30 13.04 5.23
CA ILE A 173 -21.37 11.60 4.93
C ILE A 173 -22.66 10.96 5.53
N ASN A 174 -23.48 11.75 6.22
CA ASN A 174 -24.82 11.37 6.69
C ASN A 174 -25.92 11.57 5.62
N ALA A 175 -25.58 11.94 4.39
CA ALA A 175 -26.54 12.16 3.30
C ALA A 175 -26.41 11.12 2.16
N ILE A 176 -26.20 9.85 2.49
CA ILE A 176 -26.45 8.74 1.56
C ILE A 176 -27.60 7.92 2.16
N PRO A 177 -28.77 7.84 1.48
CA PRO A 177 -29.91 7.04 1.94
C PRO A 177 -29.60 5.53 1.95
#